data_AF-A0A0F9L7F4-F1
#
_entry.id   AF-A0A0F9L7F4-F1
#
_cell.length_a   1.000
_cell.length_b   1.000
_cell.length_c   1.000
_cell.angle_alpha   90.00
_cell.angle_beta   90.00
_cell.angle_gamma   90.00
#
_symmetry.space_group_name_H-M   'P 1'
#
loop_
_entity.id
_entity.type
_entity.pdbx_description
1 polymer ?
#
loop_
_entity_poly.entity_id
_entity_poly.type
_entity_poly.pdbx_seq_one_letter_code
_entity_poly.pdbx_strand_id
1 'polypeptide(L)' 'MLHTLPDSICELKSLEYLNLRDNFLTILSEKLADTLSLKKLVINVNNFKEIPRQAYYLEDRGVDVLK' A
#
# COMPACT_ATOMS: atom_id res chain seq x y z
N MET A 1 8.87 1.46 -14.20
CA MET A 1 9.09 2.06 -12.87
C MET A 1 7.79 2.77 -12.47
N LEU A 2 7.15 2.36 -11.37
CA LEU A 2 5.80 2.84 -11.01
C LEU A 2 5.89 4.09 -10.14
N HIS A 3 5.18 5.16 -10.53
CA HIS A 3 5.16 6.43 -9.79
C HIS A 3 3.90 6.63 -8.96
N THR A 4 2.79 6.02 -9.38
CA THR A 4 1.50 6.10 -8.69
C THR A 4 0.82 4.74 -8.70
N LEU A 5 0.05 4.46 -7.65
CA LEU A 5 -0.77 3.26 -7.57
C LEU A 5 -2.20 3.63 -7.99
N PRO A 6 -2.79 2.97 -9.01
CA PRO A 6 -4.15 3.27 -9.43
C PRO A 6 -5.16 2.82 -8.38
N ASP A 7 -6.16 3.66 -8.13
CA ASP A 7 -7.24 3.41 -7.18
C ASP A 7 -8.00 2.10 -7.42
N SER A 8 -8.07 1.65 -8.68
CA SER A 8 -8.75 0.42 -9.06
C SER A 8 -8.15 -0.83 -8.41
N ILE A 9 -6.88 -0.79 -7.97
CA ILE A 9 -6.30 -1.91 -7.21
C ILE A 9 -7.04 -2.13 -5.88
N CYS A 10 -7.62 -1.07 -5.33
CA CYS A 10 -8.34 -1.11 -4.06
C CYS A 10 -9.73 -1.75 -4.18
N GLU A 11 -10.22 -1.91 -5.41
CA GLU A 11 -11.51 -2.54 -5.70
C GLU A 11 -11.42 -4.07 -5.75
N LEU A 12 -10.19 -4.62 -5.81
CA LEU A 12 -9.94 -6.06 -5.85
C LEU A 12 -10.31 -6.72 -4.51
N LYS A 13 -11.52 -7.29 -4.45
CA LYS A 13 -12.09 -7.91 -3.23
C LYS A 13 -11.37 -9.15 -2.70
N SER A 14 -10.44 -9.70 -3.47
CA SER A 14 -9.66 -10.88 -3.11
C SER A 14 -8.16 -10.62 -3.05
N LEU A 15 -7.74 -9.35 -3.15
CA LEU A 15 -6.32 -9.00 -3.04
C LEU A 15 -5.87 -9.12 -1.58
N GLU A 16 -5.12 -10.16 -1.27
CA GLU A 16 -4.58 -10.38 0.09
C GLU A 16 -3.13 -9.91 0.24
N TYR A 17 -2.37 -9.91 -0.85
CA TYR A 17 -0.96 -9.56 -0.88
C TYR A 17 -0.68 -8.56 -1.99
N LEU A 18 -0.09 -7.41 -1.63
CA LEU A 18 0.31 -6.39 -2.59
C LEU A 18 1.80 -6.06 -2.40
N ASN A 19 2.61 -6.31 -3.42
CA ASN A 19 4.03 -6.00 -3.42
C ASN A 19 4.32 -4.84 -4.36
N LEU A 20 4.75 -3.71 -3.79
CA LEU A 20 5.14 -2.48 -4.46
C LEU A 20 6.62 -2.16 -4.23
N ARG A 21 7.42 -3.15 -3.78
CA ARG A 21 8.86 -2.98 -3.57
C ARG A 21 9.55 -2.50 -4.84
N ASP A 22 10.57 -1.68 -4.67
CA ASP A 22 11.46 -1.22 -5.75
C ASP A 22 10.70 -0.44 -6.85
N ASN A 23 9.99 0.60 -6.40
CA ASN A 23 9.26 1.53 -7.26
C ASN A 23 9.59 2.98 -6.88
N PHE A 24 8.88 3.94 -7.47
CA PHE A 24 9.11 5.37 -7.33
C PHE A 24 7.89 6.05 -6.69
N LEU A 25 7.15 5.29 -5.89
CA LEU A 25 5.98 5.81 -5.19
C LEU A 25 6.44 6.85 -4.18
N THR A 26 5.81 8.02 -4.23
CA THR A 26 5.99 9.09 -3.25
C THR A 26 4.79 9.18 -2.31
N ILE A 27 3.66 8.56 -2.69
CA ILE A 27 2.41 8.49 -1.95
C ILE A 27 1.76 7.11 -2.15
N LEU A 28 0.94 6.69 -1.19
CA LEU A 28 -0.03 5.60 -1.38
C LEU A 28 -1.41 6.21 -1.62
N SER A 29 -2.24 5.54 -2.41
CA SER A 29 -3.63 5.96 -2.61
C SER A 29 -4.37 5.96 -1.26
N GLU A 30 -5.19 6.97 -1.01
CA GLU A 30 -6.05 7.02 0.18
C GLU A 30 -7.02 5.84 0.23
N LYS A 31 -7.45 5.32 -0.93
CA LYS A 31 -8.35 4.16 -1.03
C LYS A 31 -7.69 2.86 -0.61
N LEU A 32 -6.38 2.80 -0.42
CA LEU A 32 -5.73 1.61 0.10
C LEU A 32 -6.28 1.26 1.49
N ALA A 33 -6.66 2.29 2.25
CA ALA A 33 -7.36 2.16 3.53
C ALA A 33 -8.72 1.46 3.43
N ASP A 34 -9.35 1.41 2.24
CA ASP A 34 -10.66 0.78 2.02
C ASP A 34 -10.55 -0.70 1.61
N THR A 35 -9.34 -1.19 1.30
CA THR A 35 -9.14 -2.60 0.95
C THR A 35 -9.42 -3.50 2.14
N LEU A 36 -10.47 -4.33 2.06
CA LEU A 36 -10.90 -5.21 3.16
C LEU A 36 -10.14 -6.54 3.17
N SER A 37 -9.69 -7.02 2.02
CA SER A 37 -9.03 -8.33 1.88
C SER A 37 -7.53 -8.30 2.13
N LEU A 38 -6.90 -7.12 2.11
CA LEU A 38 -5.45 -7.00 2.16
C LEU A 38 -4.93 -7.43 3.53
N LYS A 39 -3.99 -8.37 3.53
CA LYS A 39 -3.33 -8.92 4.73
C LYS A 39 -1.87 -8.54 4.81
N LYS A 40 -1.23 -8.28 3.65
CA LYS A 40 0.18 -7.90 3.61
C LYS A 40 0.46 -6.90 2.48
N LEU A 41 1.20 -5.87 2.82
CA LEU A 41 1.61 -4.79 1.94
C LEU A 41 3.13 -4.61 2.01
N VAL A 42 3.80 -4.60 0.87
CA VAL A 42 5.25 -4.33 0.80
C VAL A 42 5.47 -3.04 0.03
N ILE A 43 6.07 -2.04 0.67
CA ILE A 43 6.31 -0.71 0.10
C ILE A 43 7.77 -0.24 0.26
N ASN A 44 8.64 -1.08 0.80
CA ASN A 44 10.05 -0.75 0.96
C ASN A 44 10.76 -0.49 -0.38
N VAL A 45 11.83 0.30 -0.36
CA VAL A 45 12.55 0.72 -1.57
C VAL A 45 11.59 1.49 -2.51
N ASN A 46 11.08 2.61 -2.01
CA ASN A 46 10.30 3.61 -2.75
C ASN A 46 10.79 5.02 -2.40
N ASN A 47 10.21 6.05 -3.03
CA ASN A 47 10.60 7.46 -2.86
C ASN A 47 9.69 8.22 -1.88
N PHE A 48 9.21 7.55 -0.83
CA PHE A 48 8.43 8.20 0.22
C PHE A 48 9.32 9.19 0.99
N LYS A 49 8.88 10.45 1.09
CA LYS A 49 9.57 11.44 1.96
C LYS A 49 9.46 11.07 3.43
N GLU A 50 8.31 10.52 3.80
CA GLU A 50 7.97 9.98 5.11
C GLU A 50 7.09 8.75 4.88
N ILE A 51 7.05 7.83 5.84
CA ILE A 51 6.16 6.68 5.74
C ILE A 51 4.70 7.17 5.63
N PRO A 52 3.98 6.80 4.56
CA PRO A 52 2.64 7.30 4.30
C PRO A 52 1.66 6.89 5.41
N ARG A 53 0.76 7.79 5.80
CA ARG A 53 -0.23 7.56 6.87
C ARG A 53 -1.05 6.27 6.66
N GLN A 54 -1.31 5.92 5.41
CA GLN A 54 -2.02 4.72 5.00
C GLN A 54 -1.31 3.45 5.46
N ALA A 55 0.02 3.43 5.51
CA ALA A 55 0.78 2.30 6.03
C ALA A 55 0.49 2.04 7.51
N TYR A 56 0.44 3.10 8.33
CA TYR A 56 0.07 2.99 9.75
C TYR A 56 -1.39 2.58 9.94
N TYR A 57 -2.30 3.18 9.16
CA TYR A 57 -3.71 2.81 9.23
C TYR A 57 -3.95 1.32 8.88
N LEU A 58 -3.20 0.79 7.92
CA LEU A 58 -3.26 -0.62 7.56
C LEU A 58 -2.67 -1.52 8.65
N GLU A 59 -1.56 -1.13 9.29
CA GLU A 59 -1.03 -1.85 10.46
C GLU A 59 -2.04 -1.88 11.61
N ASP A 60 -2.70 -0.76 11.92
CA ASP A 60 -3.74 -0.68 12.95
C ASP A 60 -4.93 -1.61 12.66
N ARG A 61 -5.17 -1.92 11.38
CA ARG A 61 -6.17 -2.89 10.93
C ARG A 61 -5.68 -4.35 10.93
N GLY A 62 -4.42 -4.60 11.30
CA GLY A 62 -3.81 -5.92 11.32
C GLY A 62 -3.17 -6.37 10.01
N VAL A 63 -2.93 -5.44 9.07
CA VAL A 63 -2.16 -5.72 7.85
C VAL A 63 -0.67 -5.71 8.16
N ASP A 64 0.06 -6.72 7.71
CA ASP A 64 1.53 -6.74 7.79
C ASP A 64 2.12 -5.79 6.74
N VAL A 65 2.69 -4.66 7.18
CA VAL A 65 3.26 -3.65 6.29
C VAL A 65 4.79 -3.62 6.38
N LEU A 66 5.46 -3.98 5.27
CA LEU A 66 6.91 -3.87 5.14
C LEU A 66 7.28 -2.52 4.51
N LYS A 67 7.84 -1.64 5.32
CA LYS A 67 8.16 -0.24 5.00
C LYS A 67 9.61 -0.03 4.56
#